data_AF-A0A9E2KRY2-F1
#
_entry.id   AF-A0A9E2KRY2-F1
#
_cell.length_a   1.000
_cell.length_b   1.000
_cell.length_c   1.000
_cell.angle_alpha   90.00
_cell.angle_beta   90.00
_cell.angle_gamma   90.00
#
_symmetry.space_group_name_H-M   'P 1'
#
loop_
_entity.id
_entity.type
_entity.pdbx_description
1 polymer ?
#
loop_
_entity_poly.entity_id
_entity_poly.type
_entity_poly.pdbx_seq_one_letter_code
_entity_poly.pdbx_strand_id
1 'polypeptide(L)' 'MEFEPGPTQDYVIGGNELLFNSKGDSTVTAGTMATVFVDEIKENKHHHERITVVNS' A
#
# COMPACT_ATOMS: atom_id res chain seq x y z
N MET A 1 -2.83 -11.06 -2.90
CA MET A 1 -1.88 -10.06 -2.41
C MET A 1 -0.57 -10.77 -2.12
N GLU A 2 0.51 -10.31 -2.74
CA GLU A 2 1.87 -10.77 -2.53
C GLU A 2 2.68 -9.63 -1.89
N PHE A 3 3.49 -9.96 -0.88
CA PHE A 3 4.35 -9.01 -0.19
C PHE A 3 5.80 -9.36 -0.48
N GLU A 4 6.51 -8.48 -1.17
CA GLU A 4 7.85 -8.77 -1.69
C GLU A 4 8.93 -7.85 -1.11
N PRO A 5 10.17 -8.34 -0.96
CA PRO A 5 11.29 -7.46 -0.64
C PRO A 5 11.55 -6.49 -1.80
N GLY A 6 11.76 -5.22 -1.49
CA GLY A 6 12.07 -4.22 -2.51
C GLY A 6 12.03 -2.78 -1.99
N PRO A 7 12.57 -1.83 -2.76
CA PRO A 7 12.51 -0.41 -2.42
C PRO A 7 11.06 0.12 -2.52
N THR A 8 10.86 1.34 -2.03
CA THR A 8 9.62 2.10 -2.21
C THR A 8 9.36 2.33 -3.70
N GLN A 9 8.10 2.16 -4.10
CA GLN A 9 7.56 2.48 -5.42
C GLN A 9 6.34 3.40 -5.26
N ASP A 10 5.83 3.93 -6.37
CA ASP A 10 4.54 4.61 -6.40
C ASP A 10 3.42 3.62 -6.04
N TYR A 11 2.41 4.08 -5.31
CA TYR A 11 1.39 3.20 -4.74
C TYR A 11 -0.01 3.81 -4.81
N VAL A 12 -1.00 2.92 -4.76
CA VAL A 12 -2.42 3.25 -4.65
C VAL A 12 -2.96 2.75 -3.34
N ILE A 13 -3.68 3.61 -2.61
CA ILE A 13 -4.44 3.26 -1.42
C ILE A 13 -5.90 3.06 -1.80
N GLY A 14 -6.50 1.99 -1.28
CA GLY A 14 -7.93 1.71 -1.35
C GLY A 14 -8.46 1.30 0.02
N GLY A 15 -9.73 0.90 0.06
CA GLY A 15 -10.40 0.50 1.30
C GLY A 15 -10.34 -1.00 1.54
N ASN A 16 -11.52 -1.63 1.53
CA ASN A 16 -11.69 -3.01 1.96
C ASN A 16 -11.46 -4.07 0.86
N GLU A 17 -11.28 -3.63 -0.38
CA GLU A 17 -11.19 -4.48 -1.56
C GLU A 17 -9.74 -4.86 -1.87
N LEU A 18 -9.57 -6.01 -2.51
CA LEU A 18 -8.27 -6.39 -3.06
C LEU A 18 -7.97 -5.52 -4.27
N LEU A 19 -6.83 -4.83 -4.25
CA LEU A 19 -6.37 -4.00 -5.35
C LEU A 19 -5.43 -4.77 -6.28
N PHE A 20 -5.45 -4.36 -7.54
CA PHE A 20 -4.57 -4.84 -8.59
C PHE A 20 -3.91 -3.64 -9.28
N ASN A 21 -2.64 -3.76 -9.56
CA ASN A 21 -1.87 -2.75 -10.28
C ASN A 21 -2.18 -2.78 -11.79
N SER A 22 -1.53 -1.91 -12.54
CA SER A 22 -1.66 -1.83 -14.01
C SER A 22 -1.32 -3.12 -14.77
N LYS A 23 -0.58 -4.04 -14.15
CA LYS A 23 -0.21 -5.36 -14.71
C LYS A 23 -1.20 -6.47 -14.34
N GLY A 24 -2.20 -6.17 -13.51
CA GLY A 24 -3.15 -7.16 -12.98
C GLY A 24 -2.62 -7.92 -11.77
N ASP A 25 -1.51 -7.48 -11.18
CA ASP A 25 -0.93 -8.12 -9.99
C ASP A 25 -1.37 -7.39 -8.71
N SER A 26 -1.64 -8.14 -7.66
CA SER A 26 -1.86 -7.60 -6.32
C SER A 26 -0.57 -7.72 -5.51
N THR A 27 0.37 -6.81 -5.71
CA THR A 27 1.72 -6.85 -5.10
C THR A 27 2.06 -5.53 -4.40
N VAL A 28 2.80 -5.60 -3.30
CA VAL A 28 3.38 -4.44 -2.63
C VAL A 28 4.77 -4.76 -2.11
N THR A 29 5.72 -3.82 -2.23
CA THR A 29 7.07 -4.02 -1.69
C THR A 29 7.14 -3.62 -0.22
N ALA A 30 8.12 -4.19 0.50
CA ALA A 30 8.42 -3.82 1.88
C ALA A 30 8.71 -2.32 2.05
N GLY A 31 9.48 -1.71 1.13
CA GLY A 31 9.74 -0.27 1.14
C GLY A 31 8.47 0.56 0.99
N THR A 32 7.58 0.19 0.06
CA THR A 32 6.29 0.89 -0.13
C THR A 32 5.43 0.80 1.12
N MET A 33 5.26 -0.39 1.69
CA MET A 33 4.46 -0.57 2.90
C MET A 33 5.02 0.24 4.09
N ALA A 34 6.34 0.28 4.24
CA ALA A 34 6.99 1.08 5.27
C ALA A 34 6.73 2.59 5.08
N THR A 35 6.78 3.08 3.84
CA THR A 35 6.44 4.47 3.51
C THR A 35 4.99 4.78 3.89
N VAL A 36 4.02 3.97 3.47
CA VAL A 36 2.60 4.18 3.81
C VAL A 36 2.39 4.22 5.32
N PHE A 37 3.02 3.30 6.06
CA PHE A 37 2.88 3.24 7.51
C PHE A 37 3.44 4.50 8.20
N VAL A 38 4.62 4.96 7.78
CA VAL A 38 5.23 6.17 8.34
C VAL A 38 4.44 7.43 7.98
N ASP A 39 3.92 7.51 6.76
CA ASP A 39 3.11 8.64 6.30
C ASP A 39 1.80 8.71 7.09
N GLU A 40 1.15 7.56 7.35
CA GLU A 40 -0.05 7.51 8.17
C GLU A 40 0.20 7.97 9.62
N ILE A 41 1.36 7.63 10.21
CA ILE A 41 1.72 8.15 11.54
C ILE A 41 1.87 9.68 11.55
N LYS A 42 2.45 10.25 10.48
CA LYS A 42 2.71 11.70 10.38
C LYS A 42 1.46 12.50 10.10
N GLU A 43 0.60 11.99 9.22
CA GLU A 43 -0.55 12.74 8.68
C GLU A 43 -1.88 12.34 9.31
N ASN A 44 -1.97 11.11 9.86
CA ASN A 44 -3.13 10.56 10.56
C ASN A 44 -4.43 10.73 9.75
N LYS A 45 -4.44 10.21 8.51
CA LYS A 45 -5.53 10.38 7.54
C LYS A 45 -6.64 9.33 7.71
N HIS A 46 -6.30 8.13 8.16
CA HIS A 46 -7.19 6.98 8.17
C HIS A 46 -7.53 6.57 9.61
N HIS A 47 -8.64 7.10 10.14
CA HIS A 47 -9.04 6.87 11.53
C HIS A 47 -9.99 5.69 11.68
N HIS A 48 -9.58 4.70 12.50
CA HIS A 48 -10.39 3.51 12.81
C HIS A 48 -10.91 2.79 11.56
N GLU A 49 -10.15 2.85 10.47
CA GLU A 49 -10.49 2.20 9.22
C GLU A 49 -9.35 1.31 8.72
N ARG A 50 -9.71 0.33 7.90
CA ARG A 50 -8.75 -0.54 7.22
C ARG A 50 -8.55 -0.02 5.81
N ILE A 51 -7.29 0.09 5.42
CA ILE A 51 -6.88 0.39 4.06
C ILE A 51 -6.16 -0.79 3.42
N THR A 52 -6.11 -0.80 2.10
CA THR A 52 -5.35 -1.74 1.28
C THR A 52 -4.39 -0.96 0.38
N VAL A 53 -3.21 -1.50 0.12
CA VAL A 53 -2.16 -0.84 -0.68
C VAL A 53 -1.66 -1.78 -1.75
N VAL A 54 -1.43 -1.26 -2.95
CA VAL A 54 -0.76 -1.95 -4.06
C VAL A 54 0.26 -1.01 -4.70
N ASN A 55 1.35 -1.55 -5.23
CA ASN A 55 2.23 -0.77 -6.12
C ASN A 55 1.44 -0.38 -7.39
N SER A 56 1.77 0.76 -8.02
CA SER A 56 1.07 1.25 -9.23
C SER A 56 1.38 0.43 -10.50
#